data_AF-A0A6P2D351-F1
#
_entry.id   AF-A0A6P2D351-F1
#
_cell.length_a   1.000
_cell.length_b   1.000
_cell.length_c   1.000
_cell.angle_alpha   90.00
_cell.angle_beta   90.00
_cell.angle_gamma   90.00
#
_symmetry.space_group_name_H-M   'P 1'
#
loop_
_entity.id
_entity.type
_entity.pdbx_description
1 polymer ?
#
loop_
_entity_poly.entity_id
_entity_poly.type
_entity_poly.pdbx_seq_one_letter_code
_entity_poly.pdbx_strand_id
1 'polypeptide(L)'
;MDEPEAALSPQRQIEFLALLHEFCKTGAQFVIATHSPIIMAYPNARIYVFGTDGIRETPYTETDHYLITRGFLTNHQRALSALLDDDGE
;
A
#
# COMPACT_ATOMS: atom_id res chain seq x y z
N MET A 1 -12.05 -7.32 4.47
CA MET A 1 -12.36 -5.96 3.98
C MET A 1 -11.75 -5.83 2.60
N ASP A 2 -12.47 -5.22 1.69
CA ASP A 2 -12.04 -5.11 0.29
C ASP A 2 -11.85 -3.63 -0.03
N GLU A 3 -10.63 -3.26 -0.43
CA GLU A 3 -10.18 -1.91 -0.78
C GLU A 3 -10.72 -0.78 0.12
N PRO A 4 -10.49 -0.84 1.45
CA PRO A 4 -10.99 0.18 2.38
C PRO A 4 -10.51 1.60 2.04
N GLU A 5 -9.36 1.75 1.39
CA GLU A 5 -8.82 3.02 0.93
C GLU A 5 -9.69 3.75 -0.09
N ALA A 6 -10.57 3.05 -0.84
CA ALA A 6 -11.38 3.64 -1.90
C ALA A 6 -12.33 4.76 -1.37
N ALA A 7 -12.72 4.66 -0.09
CA ALA A 7 -13.55 5.65 0.58
C ALA A 7 -12.78 6.56 1.58
N LEU A 8 -11.46 6.38 1.72
CA LEU A 8 -10.66 7.01 2.76
C LEU A 8 -9.54 7.88 2.15
N SER A 9 -9.50 9.15 2.55
CA SER A 9 -8.31 9.98 2.32
C SER A 9 -7.08 9.37 3.01
N PRO A 10 -5.84 9.72 2.59
CA PRO A 10 -4.62 9.19 3.21
C PRO A 10 -4.60 9.36 4.74
N GLN A 11 -5.06 10.52 5.24
CA GLN A 11 -5.15 10.77 6.67
C GLN A 11 -6.15 9.84 7.38
N ARG A 12 -7.31 9.61 6.76
CA ARG A 12 -8.29 8.65 7.29
C ARG A 12 -7.80 7.20 7.25
N GLN A 13 -6.92 6.85 6.31
CA GLN A 13 -6.27 5.53 6.30
C GLN A 13 -5.32 5.36 7.49
N ILE A 14 -4.61 6.42 7.90
CA ILE A 14 -3.79 6.40 9.12
C ILE A 14 -4.66 6.23 10.38
N GLU A 15 -5.78 6.96 10.46
CA GLU A 15 -6.75 6.79 11.55
C GLU A 15 -7.34 5.37 11.58
N PHE A 16 -7.60 4.80 10.41
CA PHE A 16 -8.08 3.43 10.28
C PHE A 16 -7.08 2.39 10.84
N LEU A 17 -5.77 2.60 10.67
CA LEU A 17 -4.75 1.74 11.30
C LEU A 17 -4.83 1.75 12.83
N ALA A 18 -5.11 2.92 13.42
CA ALA A 18 -5.26 3.04 14.87
C ALA A 18 -6.47 2.24 15.37
N LEU A 19 -7.61 2.34 14.66
CA LEU A 19 -8.80 1.56 14.96
C LEU A 19 -8.55 0.06 14.82
N LEU A 20 -7.94 -0.37 13.70
CA LEU A 20 -7.51 -1.75 13.51
C LEU A 20 -6.68 -2.27 14.68
N HIS A 21 -5.71 -1.47 15.13
CA HIS A 21 -4.83 -1.84 16.23
C HIS A 21 -5.59 -2.09 17.54
N GLU A 22 -6.56 -1.25 17.88
CA GLU A 22 -7.37 -1.43 19.09
C GLU A 22 -8.24 -2.69 19.02
N PHE A 23 -8.83 -3.00 17.86
CA PHE A 23 -9.58 -4.25 17.69
C PHE A 23 -8.67 -5.49 17.71
N CYS A 24 -7.47 -5.42 17.13
CA CYS A 24 -6.52 -6.52 17.22
C CYS A 24 -6.13 -6.84 18.67
N LYS A 25 -6.00 -5.82 19.54
CA LYS A 25 -5.71 -6.03 20.98
C LYS A 25 -6.80 -6.81 21.72
N THR A 26 -8.05 -6.75 21.25
CA THR A 26 -9.16 -7.51 21.82
C THR A 26 -9.31 -8.91 21.21
N GLY A 27 -8.39 -9.31 20.34
CA GLY A 27 -8.35 -10.63 19.69
C GLY A 27 -9.03 -10.68 18.33
N ALA A 28 -9.46 -9.54 17.78
CA ALA A 28 -9.99 -9.51 16.43
C ALA A 28 -8.89 -9.81 15.39
N GLN A 29 -9.29 -10.44 14.29
CA GLN A 29 -8.42 -10.72 13.15
C GLN A 29 -9.03 -10.10 11.88
N PHE A 30 -8.17 -9.56 11.03
CA PHE A 30 -8.58 -8.90 9.80
C PHE A 30 -7.88 -9.53 8.60
N VAL A 31 -8.67 -9.76 7.55
CA VAL A 31 -8.16 -10.04 6.20
C VAL A 31 -8.55 -8.85 5.34
N ILE A 32 -7.57 -8.18 4.75
CA ILE A 32 -7.75 -6.93 4.00
C ILE A 32 -7.12 -7.10 2.63
N ALA A 33 -7.90 -6.92 1.57
CA ALA A 33 -7.39 -6.66 0.23
C ALA A 33 -7.20 -5.14 0.09
N THR A 34 -6.00 -4.69 -0.31
CA THR A 34 -5.66 -3.27 -0.39
C THR A 34 -4.49 -3.06 -1.35
N HIS A 35 -4.53 -1.93 -2.06
CA HIS A 35 -3.46 -1.33 -2.84
C HIS A 35 -2.77 -0.20 -2.08
N SER A 36 -3.25 0.16 -0.89
CA SER A 36 -2.69 1.25 -0.11
C SER A 36 -1.40 0.84 0.60
N PRO A 37 -0.25 1.48 0.29
CA PRO A 37 0.98 1.25 1.05
C PRO A 37 0.85 1.75 2.50
N ILE A 38 -0.06 2.69 2.79
CA ILE A 38 -0.33 3.14 4.15
C ILE A 38 -0.93 2.00 4.97
N ILE A 39 -1.95 1.33 4.43
CA ILE A 39 -2.63 0.24 5.15
C ILE A 39 -1.72 -0.99 5.28
N MET A 40 -0.98 -1.32 4.22
CA MET A 40 0.01 -2.41 4.23
C MET A 40 1.12 -2.21 5.28
N ALA A 41 1.40 -0.98 5.70
CA ALA A 41 2.42 -0.68 6.69
C ALA A 41 2.03 -1.09 8.14
N TYR A 42 0.86 -1.67 8.37
CA TYR A 42 0.46 -2.13 9.70
C TYR A 42 1.50 -3.10 10.30
N PRO A 43 1.94 -2.89 11.55
CA PRO A 43 2.96 -3.74 12.15
C PRO A 43 2.48 -5.17 12.33
N ASN A 44 3.38 -6.14 12.11
CA ASN A 44 3.09 -7.58 12.19
C ASN A 44 2.07 -8.09 11.15
N ALA A 45 1.75 -7.31 10.12
CA ALA A 45 0.94 -7.80 9.01
C ALA A 45 1.71 -8.87 8.21
N ARG A 46 1.00 -9.92 7.80
CA ARG A 46 1.47 -10.87 6.79
C ARG A 46 0.89 -10.44 5.45
N ILE A 47 1.73 -10.00 4.53
CA ILE A 47 1.31 -9.46 3.25
C ILE A 47 1.47 -10.55 2.20
N TYR A 48 0.40 -10.82 1.46
CA TYR A 48 0.41 -11.73 0.33
C TYR A 48 0.19 -10.96 -0.95
N VAL A 49 1.11 -11.15 -1.90
CA VAL A 49 1.02 -10.57 -3.25
C VAL A 49 0.57 -11.64 -4.21
N PHE A 50 -0.42 -11.30 -5.03
CA PHE A 50 -0.99 -12.16 -6.06
C PHE A 50 -0.33 -11.78 -7.39
N GLY A 51 0.57 -12.62 -7.88
CA GLY A 51 1.29 -12.41 -9.13
C GLY A 51 0.99 -13.49 -10.16
N THR A 52 1.63 -13.39 -11.32
CA THR A 52 1.52 -14.37 -12.41
C THR A 52 2.02 -15.76 -12.01
N ASP A 53 2.99 -15.82 -11.10
CA ASP A 53 3.58 -17.07 -10.61
C ASP A 53 2.85 -17.64 -9.38
N GLY A 54 1.70 -17.05 -9.00
CA GLY A 54 0.89 -17.45 -7.85
C GLY A 54 0.94 -16.46 -6.68
N ILE A 55 0.59 -16.95 -5.49
CA ILE A 55 0.50 -16.14 -4.27
C ILE A 55 1.79 -16.28 -3.47
N ARG A 56 2.41 -15.15 -3.08
CA ARG A 56 3.65 -15.13 -2.30
C ARG A 56 3.55 -14.22 -1.08
N GLU A 57 4.00 -14.71 0.08
CA GLU A 57 4.21 -13.84 1.25
C GLU A 57 5.39 -12.89 0.95
N THR A 58 5.19 -11.59 1.16
CA THR A 58 6.12 -10.55 0.73
C THR A 58 6.33 -9.54 1.85
N PRO A 59 7.59 -9.18 2.18
CA PRO A 59 7.86 -8.08 3.11
C PRO A 59 7.26 -6.77 2.58
N TYR A 60 6.75 -5.90 3.47
CA TYR A 60 6.16 -4.61 3.09
C TYR A 60 7.04 -3.80 2.12
N THR A 61 8.33 -3.70 2.43
CA THR A 61 9.30 -2.90 1.66
C THR A 61 9.65 -3.50 0.28
N GLU A 62 9.20 -4.72 0.01
CA GLU A 62 9.40 -5.44 -1.25
C GLU A 62 8.10 -5.54 -2.07
N THR A 63 7.00 -4.96 -1.58
CA THR A 63 5.76 -4.88 -2.35
C THR A 63 5.89 -3.85 -3.46
N ASP A 64 5.30 -4.13 -4.63
CA ASP A 64 5.30 -3.19 -5.76
C ASP A 64 4.67 -1.85 -5.38
N HIS A 65 3.57 -1.88 -4.62
CA HIS A 65 2.90 -0.68 -4.13
C HIS A 65 3.83 0.18 -3.27
N TYR A 66 4.60 -0.40 -2.35
CA TYR A 66 5.60 0.34 -1.59
C TYR A 66 6.68 0.93 -2.50
N LEU A 67 7.27 0.12 -3.38
CA LEU A 67 8.39 0.53 -4.23
C LEU A 67 8.00 1.66 -5.17
N ILE A 68 6.85 1.53 -5.85
CA ILE A 68 6.32 2.53 -6.78
C ILE A 68 5.99 3.82 -6.03
N THR A 69 5.20 3.75 -4.95
CA THR A 69 4.81 4.94 -4.21
C THR A 69 6.01 5.64 -3.60
N ARG A 70 6.95 4.90 -3.00
CA ARG A 70 8.19 5.48 -2.46
C ARG A 70 9.01 6.16 -3.56
N GLY A 71 9.19 5.51 -4.71
CA GLY A 71 9.93 6.05 -5.83
C GLY A 71 9.34 7.38 -6.30
N PHE A 72 8.02 7.42 -6.49
CA PHE A 72 7.30 8.63 -6.87
C PHE A 72 7.44 9.74 -5.82
N LEU A 73 7.21 9.45 -4.54
CA LEU A 73 7.32 10.45 -3.47
C LEU A 73 8.75 10.98 -3.27
N THR A 74 9.77 10.15 -3.54
CA THR A 74 11.17 10.54 -3.37
C THR A 74 11.64 11.49 -4.48
N ASN A 75 11.16 11.33 -5.71
CA ASN A 75 11.56 12.19 -6.83
C ASN A 75 10.44 12.30 -7.90
N HIS A 76 9.36 12.97 -7.53
CA HIS A 76 8.18 13.09 -8.40
C HIS A 76 8.48 13.91 -9.66
N GLN A 77 9.35 14.94 -9.61
CA GLN A 77 9.69 15.71 -10.80
C GLN A 77 10.36 14.86 -11.88
N ARG A 78 11.34 14.02 -11.50
CA ARG A 78 11.98 13.10 -12.45
C ARG A 78 11.01 12.05 -12.98
N ALA A 79 10.15 11.51 -12.10
CA ALA A 79 9.12 10.57 -12.51
C ALA A 79 8.15 11.18 -13.53
N LEU A 80 7.71 12.42 -13.30
CA LEU A 80 6.84 13.16 -14.20
C LEU A 80 7.54 13.52 -15.52
N SER A 81 8.80 13.99 -15.48
CA SER A 81 9.57 14.26 -16.71
C SER A 81 9.68 13.02 -17.57
N ALA A 82 10.10 11.88 -17.01
CA ALA A 82 10.24 10.64 -17.78
C ALA A 82 8.91 10.09 -18.34
N LEU A 83 7.76 10.46 -17.74
CA LEU A 83 6.43 10.04 -18.19
C LEU A 83 5.79 11.02 -19.18
N LEU A 84 6.14 12.30 -19.10
CA LEU A 84 5.51 13.41 -19.82
C LEU A 84 6.44 14.08 -20.83
N ASP A 85 7.72 13.72 -20.88
CA ASP A 85 8.56 13.95 -22.04
C ASP A 85 7.94 13.15 -23.17
N ASP A 86 7.06 13.80 -23.93
CA ASP A 86 6.73 13.40 -25.28
C ASP A 86 8.09 13.23 -25.98
N ASP A 87 8.42 12.01 -26.41
CA ASP A 87 9.31 11.81 -27.55
C ASP A 87 8.61 12.42 -28.79
N GLY A 88 8.48 13.74 -28.79
CA GLY A 88 8.13 14.56 -29.92
C GLY A 88 9.42 14.93 -30.63
N GLU A 89 9.79 14.07 -31.58
CA GLU A 89 10.75 14.27 -32.70
C GLU A 89 12.16 14.83 -32.39
#